data_AF-A0A533YK61-F1
#
_entry.id   AF-A0A533YK61-F1
#
_cell.length_a   1.000
_cell.length_b   1.000
_cell.length_c   1.000
_cell.angle_alpha   90.00
_cell.angle_beta   90.00
_cell.angle_gamma   90.00
#
_symmetry.space_group_name_H-M   'P 1'
#
loop_
_entity.id
_entity.type
_entity.pdbx_description
1 polymer ?
#
loop_
_entity_poly.entity_id
_entity_poly.type
_entity_poly.pdbx_seq_one_letter_code
_entity_poly.pdbx_strand_id
1 'polypeptide(L)' 'MNSMDEDVFASPGGDRKYRLDLKRCIIRECDGELAELSYYERNNWATVELQCNRCKKRFVVKVEI' A
#
# COMPACT_ATOMS: atom_id res chain seq x y z
N MET A 1 14.56 21.19 26.20
CA MET A 1 15.32 19.95 25.89
C MET A 1 14.56 18.82 26.54
N ASN A 2 13.90 17.88 25.86
CA ASN A 2 13.96 17.47 24.47
C ASN A 2 12.57 17.08 23.97
N SER A 3 12.31 17.40 22.70
CA SER A 3 11.24 16.87 21.87
C SER A 3 11.37 15.34 21.81
N MET A 4 10.26 14.64 22.06
CA MET A 4 10.11 13.23 21.77
C MET A 4 9.39 13.13 20.43
N ASP A 5 10.18 13.20 19.36
CA ASP A 5 9.78 12.89 17.99
C ASP A 5 9.71 11.37 17.85
N GLU A 6 8.55 10.79 18.13
CA GLU A 6 8.23 9.39 17.80
C GLU A 6 6.92 9.35 17.01
N ASP A 7 7.01 9.72 15.72
CA ASP A 7 6.04 9.32 14.70
C ASP A 7 6.19 7.81 14.45
N VAL A 8 5.81 7.01 15.45
CA VAL A 8 5.56 5.58 15.29
C VAL A 8 4.26 5.49 14.52
N PHE A 9 4.38 5.33 13.19
CA PHE A 9 3.31 4.79 12.36
C PHE A 9 3.02 3.35 12.82
N ALA A 10 2.29 3.23 13.92
CA ALA A 10 1.77 1.98 14.43
C ALA A 10 0.66 1.52 13.49
N SER A 11 1.02 0.87 12.39
CA SER A 11 0.10 0.02 11.64
C SER A 11 -0.18 -1.23 12.49
N PRO A 12 -1.41 -1.45 12.99
CA PRO A 12 -1.71 -2.64 13.78
C PRO A 12 -2.02 -3.81 12.83
N GLY A 13 -1.11 -4.78 12.73
CA GLY A 13 -1.38 -6.01 11.97
C GLY A 13 -0.11 -6.76 11.63
N GLY A 14 0.14 -7.85 12.36
CA GLY A 14 1.38 -8.63 12.34
C GLY A 14 1.86 -9.13 10.98
N ASP A 15 3.15 -9.44 10.93
CA ASP A 15 3.92 -10.24 9.95
C ASP A 15 3.24 -10.70 8.64
N ARG A 16 2.63 -9.80 7.87
CA ARG A 16 2.07 -10.12 6.55
C ARG A 16 3.18 -10.13 5.52
N LYS A 17 3.72 -11.33 5.26
CA LYS A 17 4.80 -11.63 4.32
C LYS A 17 4.46 -11.44 2.83
N TYR A 18 3.43 -10.67 2.47
CA TYR A 18 3.21 -10.25 1.09
C TYR A 18 3.89 -8.90 0.88
N ARG A 19 5.18 -8.92 0.55
CA ARG A 19 5.88 -7.75 0.01
C ARG A 19 5.34 -7.49 -1.40
N LEU A 20 4.14 -6.95 -1.48
CA LEU A 20 3.72 -6.19 -2.65
C LEU A 20 4.54 -4.90 -2.63
N ASP A 21 5.81 -4.98 -3.05
CA ASP A 21 6.73 -3.84 -3.20
C ASP A 21 6.29 -2.95 -4.40
N LEU A 22 4.98 -2.78 -4.61
CA LEU A 22 4.37 -1.85 -5.55
C LEU A 22 4.42 -0.43 -4.94
N LYS A 23 5.64 0.08 -4.77
CA LYS A 23 5.87 1.44 -4.26
C LYS A 23 5.64 2.50 -5.33
N ARG A 24 5.52 2.12 -6.60
CA ARG A 24 5.47 3.03 -7.75
C ARG A 24 4.27 2.78 -8.63
N CYS A 25 3.75 3.87 -9.20
CA CYS A 25 2.61 3.87 -10.08
C CYS A 25 2.87 2.98 -11.30
N ILE A 26 1.90 2.13 -11.61
CA ILE A 26 1.94 1.22 -12.77
C ILE A 26 2.06 2.00 -14.09
N ILE A 27 1.58 3.24 -14.11
CA ILE A 27 1.77 4.14 -15.25
C ILE A 27 3.22 4.61 -15.27
N ARG A 28 3.98 4.07 -16.22
CA ARG A 28 5.40 4.39 -16.45
C ARG A 28 5.68 5.88 -16.53
N GLU A 29 4.79 6.65 -17.17
CA GLU A 29 4.95 8.11 -17.34
C GLU A 29 4.71 8.89 -16.05
N CYS A 30 4.05 8.31 -15.06
CA CYS A 30 3.73 8.99 -13.81
C CYS A 30 4.87 8.84 -12.80
N ASP A 31 5.41 7.63 -12.64
CA ASP A 31 6.43 7.26 -11.63
C ASP A 31 6.09 7.74 -10.19
N GLY A 32 4.81 8.04 -9.93
CA GLY A 32 4.35 8.54 -8.64
C GLY A 32 4.29 7.42 -7.61
N GLU A 33 4.40 7.76 -6.34
CA GLU A 33 4.26 6.79 -5.26
C GLU A 33 2.82 6.27 -5.17
N LEU A 34 2.66 4.97 -4.97
CA LEU A 34 1.37 4.35 -4.68
C LEU A 34 1.15 4.33 -3.16
N ALA A 35 0.05 4.92 -2.72
CA ALA A 35 -0.48 4.76 -1.38
C ALA A 35 -1.48 3.59 -1.35
N GLU A 36 -1.36 2.72 -0.36
CA GLU A 36 -2.39 1.71 -0.08
C GLU A 36 -3.61 2.40 0.52
N LEU A 37 -4.79 2.12 -0.05
CA LEU A 37 -6.07 2.62 0.44
C LEU A 37 -6.79 1.56 1.29
N SER A 38 -6.81 0.32 0.81
CA SER A 38 -7.48 -0.77 1.50
C SER A 38 -6.85 -2.13 1.18
N TYR A 39 -6.97 -3.03 2.15
CA TYR A 39 -6.56 -4.42 2.05
C TYR A 39 -7.68 -5.31 2.58
N TYR A 40 -8.07 -6.32 1.83
CA TYR A 40 -9.00 -7.34 2.32
C TYR A 40 -8.77 -8.70 1.68
N GLU A 41 -9.01 -9.75 2.46
CA GLU A 41 -8.85 -11.13 2.03
C GLU A 41 -10.22 -11.83 1.97
N ARG A 42 -10.51 -12.52 0.87
CA ARG A 42 -11.76 -13.28 0.71
C ARG A 42 -11.57 -14.43 -0.26
N ASN A 43 -12.05 -15.63 0.09
CA ASN A 43 -12.08 -16.80 -0.80
C ASN A 43 -10.71 -17.15 -1.42
N ASN A 44 -9.62 -17.15 -0.64
CA ASN A 44 -8.24 -17.32 -1.11
C ASN A 44 -7.72 -16.21 -2.05
N TRP A 45 -8.33 -15.02 -2.02
CA TRP A 45 -7.82 -13.85 -2.72
C TRP A 45 -7.46 -12.74 -1.74
N ALA A 46 -6.26 -12.19 -1.84
CA ALA A 46 -5.92 -10.88 -1.28
C ALA A 46 -6.24 -9.80 -2.31
N THR A 47 -7.09 -8.84 -1.95
CA THR A 47 -7.35 -7.66 -2.76
C THR A 47 -6.73 -6.44 -2.09
N VAL A 48 -5.93 -5.71 -2.86
CA VAL A 48 -5.24 -4.49 -2.43
C VAL A 48 -5.67 -3.35 -3.33
N GLU A 49 -6.24 -2.31 -2.75
CA GLU A 49 -6.54 -1.06 -3.44
C GLU A 49 -5.40 -0.07 -3.23
N LEU A 50 -4.87 0.43 -4.34
CA LEU A 50 -3.74 1.35 -4.38
C LEU A 50 -4.17 2.63 -5.10
N GLN A 51 -3.67 3.78 -4.67
CA GLN A 51 -3.86 5.05 -5.37
C GLN A 51 -2.53 5.77 -5.55
N CYS A 52 -2.27 6.25 -6.76
CA CYS A 52 -1.09 7.06 -7.01
C CYS A 52 -1.26 8.46 -6.43
N ASN A 53 -0.28 8.91 -5.64
CA ASN A 53 -0.30 10.24 -5.03
C ASN A 53 -0.16 11.37 -6.07
N ARG A 54 0.46 11.09 -7.22
CA ARG A 54 0.71 12.06 -8.29
C ARG A 54 -0.44 12.15 -9.31
N CYS A 55 -0.78 11.05 -9.98
CA CYS A 55 -1.84 11.06 -11.01
C CYS A 55 -3.24 10.73 -10.46
N LYS A 56 -3.36 10.44 -9.16
CA LYS A 56 -4.61 10.11 -8.45
C LYS A 56 -5.36 8.89 -9.00
N LYS A 57 -4.79 8.14 -9.95
CA LYS A 57 -5.38 6.91 -10.46
C LYS A 57 -5.40 5.83 -9.39
N ARG A 58 -6.47 5.05 -9.40
CA ARG A 58 -6.70 3.92 -8.52
C ARG A 58 -6.43 2.61 -9.25
N PHE A 59 -5.85 1.67 -8.54
CA PHE A 59 -5.51 0.34 -9.02
C PHE A 59 -6.02 -0.66 -7.99
N VAL A 60 -6.56 -1.77 -8.48
CA VAL A 60 -7.00 -2.87 -7.62
C VAL A 60 -6.19 -4.08 -8.03
N VAL A 61 -5.36 -4.56 -7.13
CA VAL A 61 -4.52 -5.74 -7.33
C VAL A 61 -5.18 -6.90 -6.61
N LYS A 62 -5.35 -8.03 -7.30
CA LYS A 62 -5.86 -9.26 -6.73
C LYS A 62 -4.78 -10.32 -6.83
N VAL A 63 -4.46 -10.94 -5.71
CA VAL A 63 -3.45 -11.99 -5.59
C VAL A 63 -4.14 -13.23 -5.06
N GLU A 64 -3.98 -14.35 -5.75
CA GLU A 64 -4.42 -15.65 -5.26
C GLU A 64 -3.44 -16.14 -4.18
N ILE A 65 -3.97 -16.64 -3.06
CA ILE A 65 -3.23 -17.13 -1.88
C ILE A 65 -3.21 -18.66 -1.89
#